data_AF-A0AAV6YC39-F1
#
_entry.id   AF-A0AAV6YC39-F1
#
_cell.length_a   1.000
_cell.length_b   1.000
_cell.length_c   1.000
_cell.angle_alpha   90.00
_cell.angle_beta   90.00
_cell.angle_gamma   90.00
#
_symmetry.space_group_name_H-M   'P 1'
#
loop_
_entity.id
_entity.type
_entity.pdbx_description
1 polymer ?
#
loop_
_entity_poly.entity_id
_entity_poly.type
_entity_poly.pdbx_seq_one_letter_code
_entity_poly.pdbx_strand_id
1 'polypeptide(L)'
;MDSSACAKVDQGHGTSLCAKVDQGNGEKPLCVISDLFFGWAADVAHELGIFHAIFSSDGGFGMACYYSMWLNLPHKHTENVEFLLPDFPEAGKLHVSQVSPAMHQAGEHDSMTKFFWEYFPTLANSDMLLINTVEKIDKIGLMYLRRKLGIPVLAIVARGTNFDVRQENIMEKMELVMGESEKGKELRRKACEIKEIIRDATRDEETYKGSSVKAMEEFFNAARDMMRSALCVKTGESDL
;
A
#
# COMPACT_ATOMS: atom_id res chain seq x y z
N MET A 1 -24.92 -9.01 -5.17
CA MET A 1 -24.41 -7.92 -4.32
C MET A 1 -23.37 -7.19 -5.14
N ASP A 2 -23.67 -5.93 -5.43
CA ASP A 2 -23.07 -5.14 -6.48
C ASP A 2 -21.68 -4.65 -6.06
N SER A 3 -20.62 -5.15 -6.72
CA SER A 3 -19.23 -4.75 -6.49
C SER A 3 -18.96 -3.29 -6.87
N SER A 4 -19.90 -2.62 -7.56
CA SER A 4 -19.82 -1.18 -7.81
C SER A 4 -20.08 -0.31 -6.58
N ALA A 5 -20.59 -0.89 -5.48
CA ALA A 5 -20.84 -0.13 -4.25
C ALA A 5 -19.57 0.16 -3.44
N CYS A 6 -18.55 -0.72 -3.49
CA CYS A 6 -17.34 -0.53 -2.68
C CYS A 6 -16.47 0.64 -3.20
N ALA A 7 -16.38 0.80 -4.53
CA ALA A 7 -15.68 1.93 -5.15
C ALA A 7 -16.45 3.27 -5.02
N LYS A 8 -17.79 3.24 -5.00
CA LYS A 8 -18.61 4.46 -4.85
C LYS A 8 -18.67 5.00 -3.42
N VAL A 9 -18.49 4.15 -2.41
CA VAL A 9 -18.50 4.59 -1.00
C VAL A 9 -17.27 5.47 -0.68
N ASP A 10 -16.14 5.31 -1.38
CA ASP A 10 -14.91 6.04 -1.08
C ASP A 10 -14.79 7.42 -1.78
N GLN A 11 -15.49 7.63 -2.89
CA GLN A 11 -15.54 8.94 -3.59
C GLN A 11 -16.15 10.06 -2.72
N GLY A 12 -16.97 9.73 -1.71
CA GLY A 12 -17.57 10.72 -0.80
C GLY A 12 -16.56 11.43 0.12
N HIS A 13 -15.38 10.85 0.34
CA HIS A 13 -14.34 11.42 1.21
C HIS A 13 -13.55 12.56 0.56
N GLY A 14 -13.48 12.61 -0.77
CA GLY A 14 -12.81 13.70 -1.50
C GLY A 14 -13.37 15.07 -1.10
N THR A 15 -14.70 15.17 -0.93
CA THR A 15 -15.38 16.39 -0.49
C THR A 15 -14.95 16.90 0.90
N SER A 16 -14.53 16.01 1.83
CA SER A 16 -14.07 16.41 3.16
C SER A 16 -12.61 16.89 3.16
N LEU A 17 -11.78 16.34 2.27
CA LEU A 17 -10.42 16.83 2.03
C LEU A 17 -10.47 18.25 1.44
N CYS A 18 -11.36 18.50 0.46
CA CYS A 18 -11.62 19.83 -0.10
C CYS A 18 -11.98 20.84 1.00
N ALA A 19 -12.85 20.45 1.93
CA ALA A 19 -13.31 21.33 3.01
C ALA A 19 -12.23 21.71 4.04
N LYS A 20 -11.15 20.92 4.16
CA LYS A 20 -10.00 21.24 5.04
C LYS A 20 -8.90 22.01 4.31
N VAL A 21 -8.73 21.76 3.01
CA VAL A 21 -7.85 22.56 2.14
C VAL A 21 -8.29 24.02 2.11
N ASP A 22 -9.60 24.27 2.10
CA ASP A 22 -10.17 25.63 2.12
C ASP A 22 -10.03 26.38 3.47
N GLN A 23 -9.52 25.75 4.54
CA GLN A 23 -9.36 26.40 5.86
C GLN A 23 -8.04 27.18 6.01
N GLY A 24 -7.14 27.13 5.03
CA GLY A 24 -5.89 27.88 5.02
C GLY A 24 -5.91 29.02 3.99
N ASN A 25 -6.13 30.26 4.42
CA ASN A 25 -5.95 31.53 3.67
C ASN A 25 -6.47 31.62 2.20
N GLY A 26 -7.19 30.63 1.68
CA GLY A 26 -7.63 30.57 0.27
C GLY A 26 -6.54 30.14 -0.73
N GLU A 27 -5.37 29.67 -0.27
CA GLU A 27 -4.32 29.16 -1.15
C GLU A 27 -4.41 27.64 -1.30
N LYS A 28 -4.57 27.17 -2.54
CA LYS A 28 -4.58 25.73 -2.84
C LYS A 28 -3.20 25.12 -2.52
N PRO A 29 -3.14 23.92 -1.91
CA PRO A 29 -1.89 23.24 -1.66
C PRO A 29 -1.23 22.88 -2.99
N LEU A 30 0.11 22.95 -3.01
CA LEU A 30 0.90 22.64 -4.20
C LEU A 30 0.85 21.15 -4.56
N CYS A 31 0.68 20.28 -3.56
CA CYS A 31 0.55 18.85 -3.77
C CYS A 31 -0.25 18.15 -2.67
N VAL A 32 -0.81 16.99 -3.02
CA VAL A 32 -1.35 16.00 -2.08
C VAL A 32 -0.43 14.78 -2.10
N ILE A 33 -0.02 14.32 -0.91
CA ILE A 33 0.69 13.05 -0.75
C ILE A 33 -0.24 12.11 0.00
N SER A 34 -0.56 10.96 -0.61
CA SER A 34 -1.41 9.94 -0.01
C SER A 34 -0.66 8.63 0.17
N ASP A 35 -1.07 7.81 1.13
CA ASP A 35 -0.55 6.45 1.23
C ASP A 35 -0.95 5.60 0.00
N LEU A 36 -0.21 4.53 -0.24
CA LEU A 36 -0.41 3.56 -1.33
C LEU A 36 -1.83 3.04 -1.45
N PHE A 37 -2.62 2.96 -0.38
CA PHE A 37 -4.02 2.48 -0.42
C PHE A 37 -5.06 3.59 -0.73
N PHE A 38 -4.63 4.85 -0.85
CA PHE A 38 -5.49 5.99 -1.18
C PHE A 38 -5.16 6.58 -2.57
N GLY A 39 -4.79 5.74 -3.53
CA GLY A 39 -4.45 6.14 -4.90
C GLY A 39 -5.59 6.86 -5.64
N TRP A 40 -6.84 6.57 -5.27
CA TRP A 40 -8.02 7.28 -5.79
C TRP A 40 -8.00 8.79 -5.49
N ALA A 41 -7.21 9.25 -4.51
CA ALA A 41 -7.07 10.67 -4.22
C ALA A 41 -6.41 11.45 -5.37
N ALA A 42 -5.77 10.76 -6.32
CA ALA A 42 -5.26 11.35 -7.56
C ALA A 42 -6.37 12.05 -8.35
N ASP A 43 -7.48 11.35 -8.58
CA ASP A 43 -8.59 11.88 -9.38
C ASP A 43 -9.16 13.16 -8.73
N VAL A 44 -9.34 13.16 -7.41
CA VAL A 44 -9.82 14.32 -6.64
C VAL A 44 -8.80 15.47 -6.67
N ALA A 45 -7.50 15.18 -6.54
CA ALA A 45 -6.46 16.20 -6.63
C ALA A 45 -6.43 16.86 -8.02
N HIS A 46 -6.57 16.05 -9.08
CA HIS A 46 -6.59 16.52 -10.47
C HIS A 46 -7.82 17.38 -10.79
N GLU A 47 -9.00 17.05 -10.26
CA GLU A 47 -10.20 17.92 -10.35
C GLU A 47 -9.95 19.33 -9.78
N LEU A 48 -9.07 19.43 -8.78
CA LEU A 48 -8.70 20.70 -8.15
C LEU A 48 -7.49 21.38 -8.82
N GLY A 49 -6.85 20.73 -9.78
CA GLY A 49 -5.61 21.15 -10.44
C GLY A 49 -4.37 21.02 -9.56
N ILE A 50 -4.35 20.04 -8.65
CA ILE A 50 -3.29 19.81 -7.67
C ILE A 50 -2.46 18.58 -8.06
N PHE A 51 -1.14 18.67 -7.91
CA PHE A 51 -0.22 17.54 -8.12
C PHE A 51 -0.43 16.45 -7.06
N HIS A 52 -0.49 15.19 -7.46
CA HIS A 52 -0.68 14.06 -6.57
C HIS A 52 0.52 13.10 -6.58
N ALA A 53 1.01 12.76 -5.39
CA ALA A 53 2.00 11.71 -5.22
C ALA A 53 1.50 10.63 -4.27
N ILE A 54 1.78 9.38 -4.62
CA ILE A 54 1.63 8.25 -3.70
C ILE A 54 2.91 8.11 -2.89
N PHE A 55 2.78 7.82 -1.61
CA PHE A 55 3.84 7.34 -0.74
C PHE A 55 3.61 5.87 -0.38
N SER A 56 4.57 5.01 -0.72
CA SER A 56 4.64 3.63 -0.28
C SER A 56 5.70 3.50 0.81
N SER A 57 5.26 2.98 1.96
CA SER A 57 6.15 2.67 3.09
C SER A 57 6.95 1.39 2.90
N ASP A 58 6.61 0.60 1.88
CA ASP A 58 7.26 -0.66 1.54
C ASP A 58 8.60 -0.46 0.81
N GLY A 59 9.40 -1.53 0.76
CA GLY A 59 10.58 -1.60 -0.11
C GLY A 59 10.18 -1.70 -1.59
N GLY A 60 11.00 -1.15 -2.47
CA GLY A 60 10.73 -1.12 -3.91
C GLY A 60 10.67 -2.51 -4.55
N PHE A 61 11.57 -3.43 -4.19
CA PHE A 61 11.51 -4.81 -4.67
C PHE A 61 10.30 -5.57 -4.15
N GLY A 62 9.99 -5.42 -2.85
CA GLY A 62 8.83 -6.04 -2.22
C GLY A 62 7.53 -5.59 -2.87
N MET A 63 7.36 -4.28 -3.07
CA MET A 63 6.20 -3.70 -3.72
C MET A 63 6.08 -4.15 -5.19
N ALA A 64 7.19 -4.23 -5.92
CA ALA A 64 7.22 -4.74 -7.29
C ALA A 64 6.74 -6.20 -7.39
N CYS A 65 7.25 -7.07 -6.50
CA CYS A 65 6.78 -8.45 -6.40
C CYS A 65 5.30 -8.52 -6.00
N TYR A 66 4.88 -7.73 -5.02
CA TYR A 66 3.49 -7.69 -4.55
C TYR A 66 2.51 -7.26 -5.65
N TYR A 67 2.89 -6.24 -6.43
CA TYR A 67 2.13 -5.75 -7.59
C TYR A 67 1.98 -6.84 -8.65
N SER A 68 3.09 -7.45 -9.08
CA SER A 68 3.08 -8.53 -10.09
C SER A 68 2.29 -9.75 -9.62
N MET A 69 2.47 -10.15 -8.36
CA MET A 69 1.79 -11.31 -7.77
C MET A 69 0.27 -11.16 -7.81
N TRP A 70 -0.27 -10.02 -7.36
CA TRP A 70 -1.73 -9.82 -7.36
C TRP A 70 -2.31 -9.75 -8.77
N LEU A 71 -1.63 -9.09 -9.71
CA LEU A 71 -2.15 -8.97 -11.07
C LEU A 71 -2.13 -10.28 -11.84
N ASN A 72 -1.15 -11.15 -11.59
CA ASN A 72 -0.91 -12.32 -12.43
C ASN A 72 -1.17 -13.67 -11.74
N LEU A 73 -1.20 -13.72 -10.40
CA LEU A 73 -1.36 -14.91 -9.57
C LEU A 73 -0.60 -16.16 -10.09
N PRO A 74 0.69 -16.07 -10.43
CA PRO A 74 1.40 -17.15 -11.14
C PRO A 74 1.45 -18.47 -10.37
N HIS A 75 1.43 -18.42 -9.03
CA HIS A 75 1.37 -19.58 -8.15
C HIS A 75 0.07 -20.40 -8.28
N LYS A 76 -0.99 -19.83 -8.85
CA LYS A 76 -2.25 -20.54 -9.14
C LYS A 76 -2.22 -21.31 -10.46
N HIS A 77 -1.21 -21.06 -11.29
CA HIS A 77 -1.07 -21.62 -12.63
C HIS A 77 0.04 -22.68 -12.72
N THR A 78 0.54 -23.16 -11.58
CA THR A 78 1.61 -24.16 -11.53
C THR A 78 1.49 -25.04 -10.28
N GLU A 79 1.95 -26.28 -10.39
CA GLU A 79 2.12 -27.21 -9.27
C GLU A 79 3.56 -27.18 -8.70
N ASN A 80 4.46 -26.41 -9.33
CA ASN A 80 5.84 -26.31 -8.88
C ASN A 80 5.94 -25.51 -7.58
N VAL A 81 6.86 -25.94 -6.71
CA VAL A 81 7.18 -25.21 -5.47
C VAL A 81 7.90 -23.89 -5.73
N GLU A 82 8.53 -23.74 -6.91
CA GLU A 82 9.14 -22.51 -7.39
C GLU A 82 8.45 -22.01 -8.65
N PHE A 83 8.27 -20.69 -8.78
CA PHE A 83 7.69 -20.05 -9.96
C PHE A 83 8.31 -18.68 -10.23
N LEU A 84 8.11 -18.17 -11.44
CA LEU A 84 8.55 -16.84 -11.87
C LEU A 84 7.37 -15.87 -11.90
N LEU A 85 7.68 -14.59 -11.73
CA LEU A 85 6.74 -13.51 -12.01
C LEU A 85 6.73 -13.23 -13.52
N PRO A 86 5.59 -13.36 -14.22
CA PRO A 86 5.55 -13.37 -15.68
C PRO A 86 5.97 -12.04 -16.30
N ASP A 87 5.75 -10.93 -15.60
CA ASP A 87 6.07 -9.59 -16.05
C ASP A 87 7.22 -8.92 -15.26
N PHE A 88 7.79 -9.65 -14.31
CA PHE A 88 8.94 -9.26 -13.49
C PHE A 88 9.97 -10.39 -13.35
N PRO A 89 10.50 -10.93 -14.48
CA PRO A 89 11.47 -12.03 -14.42
C PRO A 89 12.75 -11.67 -13.65
N GLU A 90 13.09 -10.39 -13.55
CA GLU A 90 14.23 -9.88 -12.79
C GLU A 90 14.12 -10.14 -11.28
N ALA A 91 12.91 -10.44 -10.77
CA ALA A 91 12.70 -10.87 -9.39
C ALA A 91 13.29 -12.26 -9.09
N GLY A 92 13.61 -13.04 -10.12
CA GLY A 92 14.04 -14.42 -9.97
C GLY A 92 12.90 -15.35 -9.58
N LYS A 93 13.27 -16.53 -9.06
CA LYS A 93 12.31 -17.55 -8.64
C LYS A 93 11.80 -17.24 -7.23
N LEU A 94 10.48 -17.29 -7.09
CA LEU A 94 9.82 -17.25 -5.79
C LEU A 94 9.40 -18.66 -5.39
N HIS A 95 9.51 -18.96 -4.11
CA HIS A 95 9.02 -20.20 -3.54
C HIS A 95 7.59 -20.01 -3.03
N VAL A 96 6.73 -21.02 -3.17
CA VAL A 96 5.33 -20.99 -2.72
C VAL A 96 5.17 -20.63 -1.24
N SER A 97 6.16 -20.94 -0.39
CA SER A 97 6.15 -20.56 1.03
C SER A 97 6.33 -19.05 1.28
N GLN A 98 6.68 -18.26 0.26
CA GLN A 98 6.79 -16.80 0.35
C GLN A 98 5.46 -16.10 -0.01
N VAL A 99 4.45 -16.85 -0.44
CA VAL A 99 3.13 -16.32 -0.79
C VAL A 99 2.34 -16.05 0.49
N SER A 100 1.67 -14.89 0.56
CA SER A 100 0.88 -14.54 1.73
C SER A 100 -0.38 -15.43 1.85
N PRO A 101 -0.92 -15.66 3.06
CA PRO A 101 -2.17 -16.40 3.23
C PRO A 101 -3.34 -15.83 2.40
N ALA A 102 -3.41 -14.51 2.24
CA ALA A 102 -4.41 -13.86 1.40
C ALA A 102 -4.23 -14.23 -0.08
N MET A 103 -3.01 -14.20 -0.61
CA MET A 103 -2.73 -14.62 -1.98
C MET A 103 -2.95 -16.12 -2.22
N HIS A 104 -2.83 -16.95 -1.19
CA HIS A 104 -3.23 -18.36 -1.28
C HIS A 104 -4.74 -18.54 -1.47
N GLN A 105 -5.56 -17.62 -0.98
CA GLN A 105 -7.02 -17.62 -1.16
C GLN A 105 -7.47 -16.91 -2.44
N ALA A 106 -6.56 -16.13 -3.06
CA ALA A 106 -6.85 -15.35 -4.25
C ALA A 106 -7.42 -16.19 -5.42
N GLY A 107 -8.25 -15.54 -6.23
CA GLY A 107 -8.92 -16.13 -7.39
C GLY A 107 -10.02 -15.23 -7.93
N GLU A 108 -10.63 -15.61 -9.06
CA GLU A 108 -11.62 -14.79 -9.78
C GLU A 108 -12.87 -14.42 -8.95
N HIS A 109 -13.18 -15.21 -7.91
CA HIS A 109 -14.33 -14.96 -7.03
C HIS A 109 -13.95 -14.28 -5.72
N ASP A 110 -12.67 -14.11 -5.42
CA ASP A 110 -12.19 -13.46 -4.21
C ASP A 110 -12.27 -11.93 -4.33
N SER A 111 -12.86 -11.30 -3.32
CA SER A 111 -13.07 -9.84 -3.29
C SER A 111 -11.75 -9.06 -3.25
N MET A 112 -10.74 -9.59 -2.56
CA MET A 112 -9.44 -8.93 -2.44
C MET A 112 -8.69 -8.95 -3.79
N THR A 113 -8.78 -10.08 -4.50
CA THR A 113 -8.24 -10.23 -5.87
C THR A 113 -8.86 -9.21 -6.82
N LYS A 114 -10.20 -9.11 -6.85
CA LYS A 114 -10.90 -8.12 -7.69
C LYS A 114 -10.52 -6.69 -7.32
N PHE A 115 -10.46 -6.39 -6.03
CA PHE A 115 -10.04 -5.09 -5.55
C PHE A 115 -8.65 -4.75 -6.10
N PHE A 116 -7.64 -5.62 -5.93
CA PHE A 116 -6.29 -5.32 -6.41
C PHE A 116 -6.18 -5.26 -7.94
N TRP A 117 -6.94 -6.07 -8.69
CA TRP A 117 -7.00 -5.97 -10.16
C TRP A 117 -7.58 -4.65 -10.65
N GLU A 118 -8.59 -4.12 -9.98
CA GLU A 118 -9.17 -2.82 -10.30
C GLU A 118 -8.30 -1.67 -9.78
N TYR A 119 -7.74 -1.81 -8.58
CA TYR A 119 -7.02 -0.78 -7.83
C TYR A 119 -5.60 -0.53 -8.33
N PHE A 120 -4.79 -1.57 -8.54
CA PHE A 120 -3.38 -1.39 -8.88
C PHE A 120 -3.12 -0.65 -10.21
N PRO A 121 -3.93 -0.82 -11.26
CA PRO A 121 -3.81 0.00 -12.46
C PRO A 121 -4.05 1.49 -12.19
N THR A 122 -4.91 1.86 -11.22
CA THR A 122 -5.22 3.28 -10.94
C THR A 122 -4.08 4.02 -10.25
N LEU A 123 -3.07 3.32 -9.71
CA LEU A 123 -1.87 3.97 -9.18
C LEU A 123 -1.12 4.79 -10.25
N ALA A 124 -1.32 4.47 -11.53
CA ALA A 124 -0.79 5.24 -12.66
C ALA A 124 -1.49 6.58 -12.88
N ASN A 125 -2.65 6.82 -12.24
CA ASN A 125 -3.32 8.12 -12.28
C ASN A 125 -2.57 9.17 -11.45
N SER A 126 -1.75 8.76 -10.48
CA SER A 126 -0.92 9.68 -9.71
C SER A 126 0.23 10.25 -10.53
N ASP A 127 0.70 11.45 -10.21
CA ASP A 127 1.81 12.07 -10.93
C ASP A 127 3.17 11.49 -10.54
N MET A 128 3.27 10.83 -9.38
CA MET A 128 4.53 10.25 -8.87
C MET A 128 4.30 9.19 -7.80
N LEU A 129 5.19 8.19 -7.76
CA LEU A 129 5.32 7.23 -6.65
C LEU A 129 6.59 7.49 -5.86
N LEU A 130 6.45 7.80 -4.57
CA LEU A 130 7.51 7.89 -3.58
C LEU A 130 7.61 6.56 -2.84
N ILE A 131 8.81 5.99 -2.75
CA ILE A 131 9.05 4.72 -2.08
C ILE A 131 10.05 4.93 -0.94
N ASN A 132 9.70 4.43 0.24
CA ASN A 132 10.53 4.45 1.45
C ASN A 132 11.72 3.49 1.35
N THR A 133 12.61 3.73 0.40
CA THR A 133 13.80 2.91 0.17
C THR A 133 15.03 3.73 -0.24
N VAL A 134 16.18 3.06 -0.30
CA VAL A 134 17.45 3.55 -0.84
C VAL A 134 17.60 3.05 -2.27
N GLU A 135 17.83 3.98 -3.20
CA GLU A 135 17.85 3.68 -4.64
C GLU A 135 18.82 2.56 -5.04
N LYS A 136 19.99 2.51 -4.39
CA LYS A 136 21.05 1.57 -4.75
C LYS A 136 20.70 0.11 -4.48
N ILE A 137 19.87 -0.17 -3.46
CA ILE A 137 19.50 -1.54 -3.09
C ILE A 137 18.24 -2.02 -3.80
N ASP A 138 17.32 -1.11 -4.11
CA ASP A 138 16.01 -1.45 -4.68
C ASP A 138 15.90 -1.14 -6.17
N LYS A 139 17.03 -0.90 -6.84
CA LYS A 139 17.09 -0.52 -8.25
C LYS A 139 16.21 -1.39 -9.16
N ILE A 140 16.23 -2.71 -8.96
CA ILE A 140 15.46 -3.66 -9.77
C ILE A 140 13.95 -3.45 -9.58
N GLY A 141 13.48 -3.35 -8.34
CA GLY A 141 12.07 -3.08 -8.03
C GLY A 141 11.62 -1.69 -8.51
N LEU A 142 12.44 -0.67 -8.30
CA LEU A 142 12.17 0.70 -8.78
C LEU A 142 12.07 0.75 -10.31
N MET A 143 12.95 0.05 -11.03
CA MET A 143 12.90 -0.03 -12.49
C MET A 143 11.62 -0.72 -12.97
N TYR A 144 11.21 -1.82 -12.33
CA TYR A 144 9.95 -2.48 -12.63
C TYR A 144 8.75 -1.55 -12.43
N LEU A 145 8.67 -0.87 -11.28
CA LEU A 145 7.53 0.02 -10.98
C LEU A 145 7.46 1.21 -11.94
N ARG A 146 8.60 1.80 -12.32
CA ARG A 146 8.65 2.86 -13.37
C ARG A 146 8.10 2.36 -14.70
N ARG A 147 8.53 1.16 -15.12
CA ARG A 147 8.07 0.52 -16.36
C ARG A 147 6.58 0.21 -16.31
N LYS A 148 6.07 -0.25 -15.16
CA LYS A 148 4.69 -0.72 -15.01
C LYS A 148 3.68 0.40 -14.88
N LEU A 149 3.99 1.41 -14.08
CA LEU A 149 3.08 2.52 -13.83
C LEU A 149 3.19 3.61 -14.89
N GLY A 150 4.32 3.74 -15.58
CA GLY A 150 4.54 4.80 -16.55
C GLY A 150 4.74 6.19 -15.93
N ILE A 151 4.82 6.27 -14.60
CA ILE A 151 5.02 7.50 -13.83
C ILE A 151 6.40 7.53 -13.16
N PRO A 152 6.93 8.71 -12.78
CA PRO A 152 8.14 8.80 -11.98
C PRO A 152 8.04 8.00 -10.68
N VAL A 153 9.08 7.22 -10.38
CA VAL A 153 9.23 6.51 -9.09
C VAL A 153 10.51 6.96 -8.41
N LEU A 154 10.42 7.51 -7.20
CA LEU A 154 11.54 8.05 -6.44
C LEU A 154 11.73 7.31 -5.11
N ALA A 155 12.95 6.83 -4.88
CA ALA A 155 13.38 6.32 -3.58
C ALA A 155 13.70 7.49 -2.65
N ILE A 156 12.98 7.67 -1.54
CA ILE A 156 13.09 8.90 -0.72
C ILE A 156 14.00 8.78 0.51
N VAL A 157 14.40 7.57 0.91
CA VAL A 157 15.32 7.40 2.04
C VAL A 157 16.72 7.83 1.62
N ALA A 158 17.42 8.50 2.53
CA ALA A 158 18.77 9.03 2.34
C ALA A 158 18.92 10.12 1.27
N ARG A 159 17.82 10.78 0.84
CA ARG A 159 17.88 12.00 0.00
C ARG A 159 18.08 13.32 0.78
N GLY A 160 18.21 13.24 2.11
CA GLY A 160 18.44 14.40 2.99
C GLY A 160 19.88 14.92 2.98
N THR A 161 20.08 16.14 3.47
CA THR A 161 21.30 16.96 3.32
C THR A 161 22.57 16.45 4.01
N ASN A 162 22.56 15.29 4.70
CA ASN A 162 23.75 14.76 5.37
C ASN A 162 23.68 13.27 5.77
N PHE A 163 23.14 12.40 4.92
CA PHE A 163 23.17 10.95 5.17
C PHE A 163 23.81 10.21 3.99
N ASP A 164 25.14 10.15 3.96
CA ASP A 164 25.84 9.23 3.06
C ASP A 164 25.63 7.79 3.54
N VAL A 165 24.68 7.09 2.90
CA VAL A 165 24.45 5.67 3.13
C VAL A 165 25.28 4.88 2.12
N ARG A 166 26.50 4.56 2.52
CA ARG A 166 27.41 3.74 1.72
C ARG A 166 26.90 2.31 1.57
N GLN A 167 27.05 1.74 0.38
CA GLN A 167 26.64 0.36 0.10
C GLN A 167 27.32 -0.64 1.03
N GLU A 168 28.59 -0.42 1.32
CA GLU A 168 29.37 -1.22 2.28
C GLU A 168 28.68 -1.30 3.65
N ASN A 169 28.18 -0.18 4.16
CA ASN A 169 27.47 -0.14 5.44
C ASN A 169 26.16 -0.94 5.37
N ILE A 170 25.43 -0.86 4.26
CA ILE A 170 24.19 -1.62 4.07
C ILE A 170 24.50 -3.12 4.03
N MET A 171 25.51 -3.54 3.26
CA MET A 171 25.94 -4.93 3.16
C MET A 171 26.40 -5.47 4.51
N GLU A 172 27.16 -4.68 5.28
CA GLU A 172 27.57 -5.04 6.64
C GLU A 172 26.35 -5.25 7.56
N LYS A 173 25.34 -4.39 7.48
CA LYS A 173 24.10 -4.57 8.27
C LYS A 173 23.28 -5.76 7.79
N MET A 174 23.21 -6.00 6.49
CA MET A 174 22.54 -7.19 5.94
C MET A 174 23.23 -8.45 6.44
N GLU A 175 24.55 -8.53 6.38
CA GLU A 175 25.33 -9.67 6.89
C GLU A 175 25.15 -9.83 8.40
N LEU A 176 25.16 -8.73 9.15
CA LEU A 176 24.89 -8.76 10.60
C LEU A 176 23.52 -9.38 10.92
N VAL A 177 22.48 -8.99 10.19
CA VAL A 177 21.10 -9.43 10.42
C VAL A 177 20.83 -10.82 9.87
N MET A 178 21.39 -11.17 8.71
CA MET A 178 21.09 -12.41 7.99
C MET A 178 22.09 -13.54 8.25
N GLY A 179 23.31 -13.20 8.69
CA GLY A 179 24.35 -14.18 8.99
C GLY A 179 24.09 -15.00 10.26
N GLU A 180 25.02 -15.91 10.56
CA GLU A 180 24.90 -16.89 11.66
C GLU A 180 25.37 -16.36 13.03
N SER A 181 25.63 -15.05 13.14
CA SER A 181 26.03 -14.45 14.41
C SER A 181 24.91 -14.52 15.45
N GLU A 182 25.25 -14.64 16.74
CA GLU A 182 24.26 -14.64 17.83
C GLU A 182 23.42 -13.36 17.85
N LYS A 183 24.03 -12.22 17.51
CA LYS A 183 23.30 -10.95 17.37
C LYS A 183 22.30 -10.98 16.21
N GLY A 184 22.67 -11.55 15.07
CA GLY A 184 21.77 -11.74 13.92
C GLY A 184 20.60 -12.66 14.26
N LYS A 185 20.87 -13.80 14.89
CA LYS A 185 19.84 -14.74 15.38
C LYS A 185 18.86 -14.06 16.34
N GLU A 186 19.36 -13.28 17.30
CA GLU A 186 18.51 -12.54 18.23
C GLU A 186 17.65 -11.48 17.55
N LEU A 187 18.21 -10.74 16.58
CA LEU A 187 17.44 -9.79 15.78
C LEU A 187 16.32 -10.47 14.99
N ARG A 188 16.61 -11.62 14.35
CA ARG A 188 15.60 -12.41 13.64
C ARG A 188 14.54 -12.98 14.59
N ARG A 189 14.94 -13.43 15.79
CA ARG A 189 14.02 -13.92 16.83
C ARG A 189 13.04 -12.82 17.25
N LYS A 190 13.51 -11.61 17.53
CA LYS A 190 12.67 -10.45 17.84
C LYS A 190 11.76 -10.05 16.68
N ALA A 191 12.26 -10.10 15.44
CA ALA A 191 11.44 -9.84 14.26
C ALA A 191 10.31 -10.87 14.12
N CYS A 192 10.57 -12.15 14.45
CA CYS A 192 9.53 -13.17 14.53
C CYS A 192 8.50 -12.88 15.62
N GLU A 193 8.90 -12.42 16.81
CA GLU A 193 7.95 -12.02 17.85
C GLU A 193 7.04 -10.88 17.38
N ILE A 194 7.61 -9.85 16.76
CA ILE A 194 6.86 -8.72 16.20
C ILE A 194 5.90 -9.20 15.10
N LYS A 195 6.32 -10.14 14.25
CA LYS A 195 5.45 -10.76 13.24
C LYS A 195 4.22 -11.39 13.85
N GLU A 196 4.35 -12.09 14.98
CA GLU A 196 3.20 -12.70 15.66
C GLU A 196 2.25 -11.64 16.23
N ILE A 197 2.79 -10.54 16.78
CA ILE A 197 1.99 -9.39 17.24
C ILE A 197 1.20 -8.77 16.08
N ILE A 198 1.84 -8.57 14.92
CA ILE A 198 1.18 -8.03 13.72
C ILE A 198 0.10 -9.00 13.22
N ARG A 199 0.36 -10.32 13.25
CA ARG A 199 -0.61 -11.34 12.87
C ARG A 199 -1.83 -11.30 13.78
N ASP A 200 -1.64 -11.21 15.09
CA ASP A 200 -2.75 -11.11 16.04
C ASP A 200 -3.51 -9.77 15.88
N ALA A 201 -2.81 -8.68 15.60
CA ALA A 201 -3.44 -7.37 15.36
C ALA A 201 -4.37 -7.35 14.12
N THR A 202 -4.10 -8.19 13.13
CA THR A 202 -4.83 -8.27 11.85
C THR A 202 -5.84 -9.42 11.80
N ARG A 203 -5.96 -10.22 12.86
CA ARG A 203 -6.84 -11.38 12.91
C ARG A 203 -8.32 -10.98 12.98
N ASP A 204 -9.15 -11.61 12.15
CA ASP A 204 -10.61 -11.41 12.13
C ASP A 204 -11.31 -12.77 12.16
N GLU A 205 -11.72 -13.19 13.35
CA GLU A 205 -12.41 -14.43 13.65
C GLU A 205 -13.74 -14.13 14.34
N GLU A 206 -14.71 -15.05 14.28
CA GLU A 206 -16.03 -14.86 14.89
C GLU A 206 -15.97 -14.46 16.38
N THR A 207 -14.99 -14.98 17.11
CA THR A 207 -14.82 -14.75 18.56
C THR A 207 -13.68 -13.81 18.90
N TYR A 208 -12.84 -13.42 17.94
CA TYR A 208 -11.68 -12.58 18.19
C TYR A 208 -11.42 -11.64 17.02
N LYS A 209 -11.39 -10.34 17.33
CA LYS A 209 -10.91 -9.30 16.42
C LYS A 209 -9.65 -8.64 16.95
N GLY A 210 -8.63 -8.61 16.10
CA GLY A 210 -7.38 -7.91 16.31
C GLY A 210 -7.57 -6.40 16.39
N SER A 211 -6.57 -5.72 16.97
CA SER A 211 -6.61 -4.26 17.17
C SER A 211 -6.72 -3.47 15.88
N SER A 212 -6.06 -3.91 14.80
CA SER A 212 -6.12 -3.23 13.49
C SER A 212 -7.50 -3.36 12.86
N VAL A 213 -8.13 -4.53 12.97
CA VAL A 213 -9.49 -4.77 12.44
C VAL A 213 -10.49 -3.87 13.16
N LYS A 214 -10.42 -3.82 14.49
CA LYS A 214 -11.25 -2.92 15.31
C LYS A 214 -11.07 -1.45 14.94
N ALA A 215 -9.82 -0.99 14.81
CA ALA A 215 -9.52 0.38 14.43
C ALA A 215 -10.08 0.76 13.05
N MET A 216 -9.99 -0.16 12.07
CA MET A 216 -10.57 0.05 10.75
C MET A 216 -12.11 0.08 10.80
N GLU A 217 -12.74 -0.78 11.58
CA GLU A 217 -14.20 -0.74 11.78
C GLU A 217 -14.66 0.56 12.43
N GLU A 218 -13.96 1.02 13.47
CA GLU A 218 -14.20 2.31 14.11
C GLU A 218 -14.05 3.47 13.12
N PHE A 219 -12.99 3.46 12.31
CA PHE A 219 -12.77 4.46 11.27
C PHE A 219 -13.92 4.50 10.25
N PHE A 220 -14.34 3.34 9.72
CA PHE A 220 -15.45 3.28 8.75
C PHE A 220 -16.79 3.67 9.37
N ASN A 221 -17.04 3.32 10.64
CA ASN A 221 -18.25 3.75 11.33
C ASN A 221 -18.27 5.26 11.54
N ALA A 222 -17.16 5.86 12.00
CA ALA A 222 -17.04 7.30 12.14
C ALA A 222 -17.21 8.03 10.79
N ALA A 223 -16.59 7.52 9.73
CA ALA A 223 -16.77 8.04 8.37
C ALA A 223 -18.23 7.99 7.92
N ARG A 224 -18.93 6.88 8.16
CA ARG A 224 -20.36 6.70 7.83
C ARG A 224 -21.24 7.68 8.62
N ASP A 225 -20.95 7.89 9.90
CA ASP A 225 -21.71 8.83 10.73
C ASP A 225 -21.49 10.28 10.27
N MET A 226 -20.25 10.64 9.94
CA MET A 226 -19.94 11.93 9.32
C MET A 226 -20.69 12.14 7.99
N MET A 227 -20.79 11.11 7.15
CA MET A 227 -21.58 11.16 5.91
C MET A 227 -23.08 11.36 6.18
N ARG A 228 -23.65 10.66 7.16
CA ARG A 228 -25.07 10.83 7.56
C ARG A 228 -25.34 12.24 8.06
N SER A 229 -24.47 12.79 8.92
CA SER A 229 -24.61 14.16 9.41
C SER A 229 -24.48 15.18 8.28
N ALA A 230 -23.54 14.99 7.34
CA ALA A 230 -23.38 15.87 6.18
C ALA A 230 -24.56 15.81 5.19
N LEU A 231 -25.21 14.65 5.05
CA LEU A 231 -26.44 14.50 4.27
C LEU A 231 -27.64 15.16 4.96
N CYS A 232 -27.78 14.99 6.27
CA CYS A 232 -28.85 15.60 7.06
C CYS A 232 -28.80 17.14 7.01
N VAL A 233 -27.58 17.72 7.07
CA VAL A 233 -27.37 19.16 6.89
C VAL A 233 -27.74 19.64 5.47
N LYS A 234 -27.63 18.78 4.45
CA LYS A 234 -27.99 19.11 3.06
C LYS A 234 -29.48 18.95 2.75
N THR A 235 -30.20 18.07 3.45
CA THR A 235 -31.63 17.81 3.19
C THR A 235 -32.57 18.71 4.00
N GLY A 236 -32.06 19.49 4.96
CA GLY A 236 -32.86 20.47 5.70
C GLY A 236 -33.95 19.83 6.57
N GLU A 237 -33.81 18.56 6.92
CA GLU A 237 -34.64 17.94 7.95
C GLU A 237 -33.94 18.10 9.30
N SER A 238 -34.26 19.19 9.99
CA SER A 238 -34.08 19.27 11.43
C SER A 238 -35.21 18.49 12.09
N ASP A 239 -34.89 17.34 12.68
CA ASP A 239 -35.80 16.59 13.53
C ASP A 239 -36.30 17.50 14.69
N LEU A 240 -37.63 17.65 14.76
CA LEU A 240 -38.38 18.03 15.96
C LEU A 240 -38.84 16.75 16.67
#